data_AF-A0A259NE23-F1
#
_entry.id   AF-A0A259NE23-F1
#
_cell.length_a   1.000
_cell.length_b   1.000
_cell.length_c   1.000
_cell.angle_alpha   90.00
_cell.angle_beta   90.00
_cell.angle_gamma   90.00
#
_symmetry.space_group_name_H-M   'P 1'
#
loop_
_entity.id
_entity.type
_entity.pdbx_description
1 polymer ?
#
loop_
_entity_poly.entity_id
_entity_poly.type
_entity_poly.pdbx_seq_one_letter_code
_entity_poly.pdbx_strand_id
1 'polypeptide(L)' 'MPTSFLEIVELPDGRIALRRAEDEEALVTLDFSADAKAFLQGQHIEVAKAMLNVGVQMAGRMAEGDFSGEEEGPRVLH' A
#
# COMPACT_ATOMS: atom_id res chain seq x y z
N MET A 1 -18.45 -8.11 6.68
CA MET A 1 -17.14 -8.76 6.46
C MET A 1 -16.49 -8.92 7.82
N PRO A 2 -15.94 -10.08 8.20
CA PRO A 2 -15.07 -10.13 9.37
C PRO A 2 -13.97 -9.07 9.19
N THR A 3 -13.67 -8.33 10.25
CA THR A 3 -12.60 -7.33 10.25
C THR A 3 -11.27 -8.08 10.19
N SER A 4 -10.82 -8.43 8.99
CA SER A 4 -9.46 -8.91 8.79
C SER A 4 -8.50 -7.82 9.23
N PHE A 5 -7.59 -8.14 10.14
CA PHE A 5 -6.52 -7.24 10.49
C PHE A 5 -5.54 -7.19 9.31
N LEU A 6 -5.18 -5.98 8.89
CA LEU A 6 -4.18 -5.78 7.85
C LEU A 6 -2.82 -5.62 8.51
N GLU A 7 -1.80 -6.26 7.93
CA GLU A 7 -0.41 -6.09 8.33
C GLU A 7 0.47 -5.72 7.15
N ILE A 8 1.55 -4.99 7.46
CA ILE A 8 2.58 -4.60 6.50
C ILE A 8 3.81 -5.44 6.81
N VAL A 9 4.27 -6.21 5.83
CA VAL A 9 5.42 -7.10 5.96
C VAL A 9 6.45 -6.81 4.89
N GLU A 10 7.73 -6.95 5.25
CA GLU A 10 8.81 -7.00 4.27
C GLU A 10 9.01 -8.45 3.82
N LEU A 11 8.98 -8.67 2.51
CA LEU A 11 9.18 -9.96 1.89
C LEU A 11 10.69 -10.28 1.80
N PRO A 12 11.08 -11.56 1.65
CA PRO A 12 12.49 -11.95 1.56
C PRO A 12 13.25 -11.32 0.37
N ASP A 13 12.53 -10.88 -0.67
CA ASP A 13 13.10 -10.19 -1.82
C ASP A 13 13.21 -8.66 -1.63
N GLY A 14 12.86 -8.16 -0.44
CA GLY A 14 12.92 -6.74 -0.09
C GLY A 14 11.78 -5.91 -0.68
N ARG A 15 10.72 -6.54 -1.20
CA ARG A 15 9.43 -5.88 -1.47
C ARG A 15 8.63 -5.76 -0.19
N ILE A 16 7.69 -4.82 -0.19
CA ILE A 16 6.82 -4.56 0.97
C ILE A 16 5.41 -4.95 0.57
N ALA A 17 4.75 -5.77 1.38
CA ALA A 17 3.42 -6.27 1.10
C ALA A 17 2.42 -5.84 2.18
N LEU A 18 1.21 -5.48 1.76
CA LEU A 18 0.03 -5.41 2.61
C LEU A 18 -0.73 -6.72 2.46
N ARG A 19 -1.03 -7.40 3.57
CA ARG A 19 -1.78 -8.66 3.57
C ARG A 19 -2.73 -8.75 4.75
N ARG A 20 -3.59 -9.76 4.75
CA ARG A 20 -4.41 -10.10 5.93
C ARG A 20 -3.52 -10.81 6.95
N ALA A 21 -3.83 -10.68 8.24
CA ALA A 21 -3.08 -11.39 9.28
C ALA A 21 -3.35 -12.90 9.27
N GLU A 22 -4.52 -13.32 8.74
CA GLU A 22 -4.93 -14.72 8.67
C GLU A 22 -4.41 -15.52 7.47
N ASP A 23 -3.84 -14.87 6.45
CA ASP A 23 -3.26 -15.54 5.28
C ASP A 23 -1.99 -14.85 4.77
N GLU A 24 -1.19 -15.56 3.99
CA GLU A 24 0.05 -15.01 3.41
C GLU A 24 -0.18 -14.32 2.06
N GLU A 25 -1.43 -14.16 1.62
CA GLU A 25 -1.74 -13.62 0.30
C GLU A 25 -1.60 -12.08 0.29
N ALA A 26 -0.70 -11.57 -0.55
CA ALA A 26 -0.47 -10.14 -0.67
C ALA A 26 -1.63 -9.47 -1.41
N LEU A 27 -2.30 -8.52 -0.75
CA LEU A 27 -3.33 -7.67 -1.35
C LEU A 27 -2.70 -6.58 -2.22
N VAL A 28 -1.56 -6.04 -1.78
CA VAL A 28 -0.79 -5.01 -2.49
C VAL A 28 0.69 -5.30 -2.26
N THR A 29 1.51 -5.11 -3.30
CA THR A 29 2.97 -5.13 -3.18
C THR A 29 3.56 -3.81 -3.66
N LEU A 30 4.57 -3.34 -2.95
CA LEU A 30 5.36 -2.16 -3.25
C LEU A 30 6.80 -2.60 -3.48
N ASP A 31 7.36 -2.16 -4.60
CA ASP A 31 8.76 -2.38 -4.93
C ASP A 31 9.43 -1.04 -5.21
N PHE A 32 10.45 -0.72 -4.42
CA PHE A 32 11.26 0.46 -4.64
C PHE A 32 12.43 0.08 -5.54
N SER A 33 12.60 0.83 -6.64
CA SER A 33 13.79 0.71 -7.47
C SER A 33 15.07 0.92 -6.63
N ALA A 34 16.18 0.39 -7.11
CA ALA A 34 17.48 0.59 -6.45
C ALA A 34 17.80 2.08 -6.26
N ASP A 35 17.50 2.92 -7.26
CA ASP A 35 17.69 4.37 -7.20
C ASP A 35 16.81 5.02 -6.13
N ALA A 36 15.55 4.61 -6.00
CA ALA A 36 14.66 5.12 -4.95
C ALA A 36 15.13 4.69 -3.56
N LYS A 37 15.58 3.44 -3.39
CA LYS A 37 16.15 2.94 -2.13
C LYS A 37 17.40 3.74 -1.73
N ALA A 38 18.27 4.06 -2.69
CA ALA A 38 19.46 4.88 -2.49
C ALA A 38 19.11 6.34 -2.15
N PHE A 39 18.17 6.94 -2.88
CA PHE A 39 17.67 8.29 -2.63
C PHE A 39 17.07 8.43 -1.23
N LEU A 40 16.28 7.44 -0.80
CA LEU A 40 15.68 7.38 0.53
C LEU A 40 16.67 6.95 1.63
N GLN A 41 17.95 6.70 1.30
CA GLN A 41 19.00 6.32 2.25
C GLN A 41 18.60 5.14 3.15
N GLY A 42 17.92 4.15 2.57
CA GLY A 42 17.43 2.99 3.30
C GLY A 42 16.10 3.20 4.06
N GLN A 43 15.53 4.41 4.11
CA GLN A 43 14.28 4.71 4.82
C GLN A 43 12.99 4.35 4.06
N HIS A 44 13.11 3.59 2.97
CA HIS A 44 11.99 3.18 2.10
C HIS A 44 10.88 2.41 2.85
N ILE A 45 11.21 1.70 3.93
CA ILE A 45 10.22 1.00 4.77
C ILE A 45 9.26 1.99 5.45
N GLU A 46 9.76 3.09 6.02
CA GLU A 46 8.92 4.10 6.67
C GLU A 46 8.06 4.86 5.66
N VAL A 47 8.60 5.13 4.47
CA VAL A 47 7.84 5.71 3.36
C VAL A 47 6.72 4.77 2.92
N ALA A 48 7.01 3.48 2.74
CA ALA A 48 6.01 2.48 2.36
C ALA A 48 4.88 2.37 3.40
N LYS A 49 5.22 2.37 4.69
CA LYS A 49 4.22 2.37 5.78
C LYS A 49 3.29 3.57 5.68
N ALA A 50 3.84 4.76 5.47
CA ALA A 50 3.03 5.97 5.30
C ALA A 50 2.11 5.87 4.08
N MET A 51 2.63 5.43 2.93
CA MET A 51 1.85 5.24 1.69
C MET A 51 0.69 4.25 1.88
N LEU A 52 0.96 3.09 2.48
CA LEU A 52 -0.05 2.06 2.72
C LEU A 52 -1.08 2.51 3.74
N ASN A 53 -0.67 3.19 4.82
CA ASN A 53 -1.60 3.71 5.83
C ASN A 53 -2.59 4.72 5.24
N VAL A 54 -2.13 5.61 4.36
CA VAL A 54 -3.00 6.54 3.64
C VAL A 54 -3.93 5.79 2.68
N GLY A 55 -3.39 4.83 1.91
CA GLY A 55 -4.16 4.01 0.97
C GLY A 55 -5.29 3.22 1.65
N VAL A 56 -5.02 2.60 2.80
CA VAL A 56 -6.03 1.86 3.58
C VAL A 56 -7.13 2.78 4.09
N GLN A 57 -6.79 3.98 4.59
CA GLN A 57 -7.79 4.96 5.03
C GLN A 57 -8.68 5.42 3.86
N MET A 58 -8.08 5.66 2.68
CA MET A 58 -8.82 6.03 1.47
C MET A 58 -9.77 4.91 1.03
N ALA A 59 -9.30 3.65 1.00
CA ALA A 59 -10.12 2.50 0.66
C ALA A 59 -11.31 2.34 1.63
N GLY A 60 -11.11 2.60 2.93
CA GLY A 60 -12.18 2.62 3.93
C GLY A 60 -13.28 3.64 3.60
N ARG A 61 -12.89 4.89 3.32
CA ARG A 61 -13.84 5.96 2.93
C ARG A 61 -14.58 5.64 1.63
N MET A 62 -13.90 5.03 0.66
CA MET A 62 -14.52 4.57 -0.59
C MET A 62 -15.58 3.49 -0.36
N ALA A 63 -15.30 2.54 0.54
CA ALA A 63 -16.26 1.49 0.90
C ALA A 63 -17.50 2.03 1.62
N GLU A 64 -17.35 3.14 2.35
CA GLU A 64 -18.45 3.85 3.03
C GLU A 64 -19.30 4.71 2.08
N GLY A 65 -18.93 4.80 0.79
CA GLY A 65 -19.68 5.55 -0.23
C GLY A 65 -19.34 7.05 -0.28
N ASP A 66 -18.30 7.49 0.44
CA ASP A 66 -17.89 8.90 0.54
C ASP A 66 -17.05 9.39 -0.65
N PHE A 67 -16.89 8.56 -1.69
CA PHE A 67 -15.97 8.83 -2.81
C PHE A 67 -16.70 8.96 -4.15
N SER A 68 -17.02 10.20 -4.53
CA SER A 68 -17.53 10.53 -5.87
C SER A 68 -16.34 10.83 -6.81
N GLY A 69 -15.87 9.84 -7.55
CA GLY A 69 -14.68 10.00 -8.39
C GLY A 69 -14.66 9.10 -9.61
N GLU A 70 -15.60 9.31 -10.53
CA GLU A 70 -15.53 8.81 -11.91
C GLU A 70 -14.37 9.49 -12.64
N GLU A 71 -13.28 8.77 -12.92
CA GLU A 71 -12.49 9.03 -14.13
C GLU A 71 -11.99 7.71 -14.70
N GLU A 72 -12.61 7.30 -15.80
CA GLU A 72 -12.15 6.21 -16.67
C GLU A 72 -11.03 6.77 -17.58
N GLY A 73 -9.78 6.66 -17.14
CA GLY A 73 -8.61 6.98 -17.95
C GLY A 73 -7.30 6.75 -17.20
N PRO A 74 -6.16 6.55 -17.90
CA PRO A 74 -4.86 6.49 -17.26
C PRO A 74 -4.56 7.84 -16.59
N ARG A 75 -4.59 7.86 -15.26
CA ARG A 75 -4.30 9.04 -14.45
C ARG A 75 -2.79 9.10 -14.14
N VAL A 76 -2.15 10.20 -14.51
CA VAL A 76 -0.84 10.57 -13.94
C VAL A 76 -1.13 11.25 -12.61
N LEU A 77 -0.73 10.61 -11.50
CA LEU A 77 -0.84 11.19 -10.16
C LEU A 77 0.43 12.03 -9.93
N HIS A 78 0.27 13.35 -9.77
CA HIS A 78 1.35 14.30 -9.45
C HIS A 78 1.63 14.35 -7.95
#